data_AF-A0A9P4XC32-F1
#
_entry.id   AF-A0A9P4XC32-F1
#
_cell.length_a   1.000
_cell.length_b   1.000
_cell.length_c   1.000
_cell.angle_alpha   90.00
_cell.angle_beta   90.00
_cell.angle_gamma   90.00
#
_symmetry.space_group_name_H-M   'P 1'
#
loop_
_entity.id
_entity.type
_entity.pdbx_description
1 polymer ?
#
loop_
_entity_poly.entity_id
_entity_poly.type
_entity_poly.pdbx_seq_one_letter_code
_entity_poly.pdbx_strand_id
1 'polypeptide(L)'
;MQPTTRDIPNQAKLWRFSERTCCEVLLYTRPQPRINEEDSEIFGFCAFRPVITQANEMYSPFIWKRIALAVSLLLSILLFVRYITISDIRQRYPILRRPHESSVSGNISCFLLSANRKCTQILPGVTTWERPAHVSKVMALVFFGRRQTVSILDCYLKRNLVKNGGVLDGVIFVVRTKDAANLALLDKMVASEPAYERMQVDLKSKGYTSSYEFIQDDVMYIKMDDDIVYIEDTAIKAIASAKASRPDVYIMSANVVNQILFSWLHRNFGAVKPYLPELTERPADNESVPLTNWRTSVLPSWEGPADFQQETWSTERHPNHRWLPVRGRNASYPLNDTPIAKVDYTYGYSHKHWQVAAQEHYSLLENLEKDELWRYRFPTWDFQLKRMGIQFVAMMGKDINLAKPIPPDDEHHFTVEMPTRLGRHAAADGTGVVAHFSYGPQSGNPGVQSTDLLDRYRLFARENICRGDLLWTPRDDSNS
;
A
#
# COMPACT_ATOMS: atom_id res chain seq x y z
N MET A 1 43.68 33.00 48.39
CA MET A 1 43.32 32.80 49.82
C MET A 1 42.06 31.95 49.90
N GLN A 2 42.10 30.92 50.73
CA GLN A 2 40.93 30.20 51.29
C GLN A 2 40.43 30.97 52.54
N PRO A 3 39.39 30.53 53.28
CA PRO A 3 38.31 29.58 52.96
C PRO A 3 36.90 30.09 53.39
N THR A 4 35.86 29.28 53.21
CA THR A 4 35.05 28.79 54.36
C THR A 4 34.21 27.57 53.96
N THR A 5 34.07 26.63 54.88
CA THR A 5 33.45 25.32 54.71
C THR A 5 32.22 25.15 55.61
N ARG A 6 31.36 24.17 55.31
CA ARG A 6 30.52 23.50 56.32
C ARG A 6 30.42 22.01 56.05
N ASP A 7 30.78 21.23 57.06
CA ASP A 7 30.69 19.77 57.11
C ASP A 7 29.31 19.30 57.58
N ILE A 8 28.92 18.07 57.20
CA ILE A 8 27.98 17.21 57.94
C ILE A 8 28.57 15.77 57.95
N PRO A 9 28.49 15.01 59.07
CA PRO A 9 29.43 13.91 59.34
C PRO A 9 28.91 12.49 58.99
N ASN A 10 29.56 11.48 59.57
CA ASN A 10 29.78 10.14 59.03
C ASN A 10 29.19 9.00 59.92
N GLN A 11 29.12 7.78 59.36
CA GLN A 11 28.98 6.45 60.00
C GLN A 11 27.62 5.91 60.50
N ALA A 12 27.05 5.02 59.68
CA ALA A 12 26.90 3.56 59.89
C ALA A 12 26.41 2.95 61.24
N LYS A 13 25.37 2.10 61.17
CA LYS A 13 25.48 0.62 61.35
C LYS A 13 24.16 -0.16 61.15
N LEU A 14 24.31 -1.49 61.01
CA LEU A 14 23.32 -2.58 61.18
C LEU A 14 22.28 -2.85 60.07
N TRP A 15 22.61 -3.82 59.20
CA TRP A 15 21.73 -4.95 58.88
C TRP A 15 22.55 -6.26 58.81
N ARG A 16 21.93 -7.40 59.13
CA ARG A 16 22.60 -8.71 59.30
C ARG A 16 22.63 -9.56 58.01
N PHE A 17 23.59 -10.48 57.96
CA PHE A 17 23.80 -11.53 56.95
C PHE A 17 22.70 -12.61 56.92
N SER A 18 22.39 -13.12 55.71
CA SER A 18 22.77 -14.47 55.25
C SER A 18 22.60 -14.54 53.72
N GLU A 19 23.66 -14.78 52.92
CA GLU A 19 23.95 -16.07 52.22
C GLU A 19 22.82 -16.56 51.26
N ARG A 20 23.01 -17.02 50.01
CA ARG A 20 24.14 -17.43 49.14
C ARG A 20 23.53 -17.66 47.70
N THR A 21 24.15 -17.57 46.51
CA THR A 21 25.53 -17.26 46.02
C THR A 21 25.43 -16.68 44.58
N CYS A 22 26.51 -16.05 44.09
CA CYS A 22 26.79 -15.57 42.71
C CYS A 22 27.11 -16.71 41.70
N CYS A 23 27.41 -16.53 40.39
CA CYS A 23 27.47 -15.36 39.48
C CYS A 23 27.37 -15.77 37.99
N GLU A 24 27.40 -14.74 37.15
CA GLU A 24 27.35 -14.65 35.68
C GLU A 24 28.34 -15.46 34.82
N VAL A 25 27.86 -15.82 33.63
CA VAL A 25 28.40 -15.50 32.28
C VAL A 25 29.81 -14.90 32.20
N LEU A 26 30.67 -15.50 31.35
CA LEU A 26 31.69 -14.76 30.59
C LEU A 26 32.05 -15.49 29.27
N LEU A 27 32.11 -14.74 28.17
CA LEU A 27 32.61 -15.16 26.85
C LEU A 27 34.14 -15.15 26.83
N TYR A 28 34.77 -16.08 26.11
CA TYR A 28 36.17 -15.92 25.69
C TYR A 28 36.45 -16.53 24.31
N THR A 29 37.18 -15.77 23.49
CA THR A 29 37.71 -16.14 22.18
C THR A 29 39.24 -16.00 22.18
N ARG A 30 39.94 -16.75 21.29
CA ARG A 30 41.35 -16.65 20.78
C ARG A 30 42.09 -18.01 20.89
N PRO A 31 43.28 -18.21 20.28
CA PRO A 31 43.42 -18.55 18.86
C PRO A 31 44.30 -19.82 18.65
N GLN A 32 44.61 -20.18 17.40
CA GLN A 32 45.60 -21.24 17.06
C GLN A 32 46.70 -20.69 16.13
N PRO A 33 47.99 -21.06 16.32
CA PRO A 33 49.09 -20.72 15.42
C PRO A 33 49.31 -21.80 14.32
N ARG A 34 50.42 -21.68 13.59
CA ARG A 34 50.72 -22.33 12.29
C ARG A 34 51.85 -23.37 12.39
N ILE A 35 51.85 -24.37 11.49
CA ILE A 35 53.03 -25.08 10.90
C ILE A 35 53.77 -26.03 11.89
N ASN A 36 54.03 -27.34 11.63
CA ASN A 36 54.61 -27.99 10.44
C ASN A 36 54.44 -29.55 10.39
N GLU A 37 54.94 -30.17 9.31
CA GLU A 37 55.52 -31.54 9.06
C GLU A 37 55.63 -32.57 10.24
N GLU A 38 55.59 -33.90 10.10
CA GLU A 38 55.87 -34.84 8.97
C GLU A 38 55.34 -36.29 9.22
N ASP A 39 55.48 -37.19 8.22
CA ASP A 39 55.61 -38.67 8.25
C ASP A 39 54.49 -39.73 8.47
N SER A 40 54.51 -40.72 7.54
CA SER A 40 54.08 -42.15 7.58
C SER A 40 52.58 -42.47 7.75
N GLU A 41 51.88 -43.01 6.74
CA GLU A 41 51.86 -44.43 6.29
C GLU A 41 51.62 -45.44 7.44
N ILE A 42 50.61 -46.33 7.41
CA ILE A 42 50.62 -47.62 6.67
C ILE A 42 49.25 -48.33 6.84
N PHE A 43 48.64 -48.80 5.74
CA PHE A 43 47.65 -49.91 5.61
C PHE A 43 46.27 -49.80 6.35
N GLY A 44 45.15 -50.35 5.86
CA GLY A 44 44.91 -51.11 4.62
C GLY A 44 43.41 -51.40 4.37
N PHE A 45 43.09 -51.87 3.17
CA PHE A 45 41.74 -52.28 2.72
C PHE A 45 41.12 -53.40 3.60
N CYS A 46 39.80 -53.40 3.86
CA CYS A 46 38.82 -54.08 2.99
C CYS A 46 37.35 -54.12 3.49
N ALA A 47 36.43 -54.08 2.53
CA ALA A 47 35.14 -54.79 2.43
C ALA A 47 34.01 -54.63 3.49
N PHE A 48 32.94 -53.96 3.05
CA PHE A 48 31.56 -54.20 3.48
C PHE A 48 31.10 -55.66 3.22
N ARG A 49 30.37 -56.27 4.16
CA ARG A 49 29.06 -56.92 3.92
C ARG A 49 28.30 -57.17 5.24
N PRO A 50 26.95 -57.11 5.24
CA PRO A 50 26.16 -57.19 6.47
C PRO A 50 25.80 -58.63 6.86
N VAL A 51 25.73 -58.89 8.17
CA VAL A 51 25.16 -60.13 8.72
C VAL A 51 23.71 -59.86 9.14
N ILE A 52 22.76 -60.48 8.44
CA ILE A 52 21.37 -60.63 8.90
C ILE A 52 21.28 -61.95 9.65
N THR A 53 21.08 -61.91 10.96
CA THR A 53 20.67 -63.09 11.74
C THR A 53 19.64 -62.72 12.80
N GLN A 54 18.40 -63.16 12.54
CA GLN A 54 17.45 -63.70 13.51
C GLN A 54 17.23 -62.91 14.82
N ALA A 55 16.31 -61.95 14.75
CA ALA A 55 15.44 -61.66 15.90
C ALA A 55 14.19 -62.57 15.80
N ASN A 56 14.04 -63.51 16.74
CA ASN A 56 12.76 -64.10 17.10
C ASN A 56 12.93 -64.95 18.37
N GLU A 57 12.74 -64.33 19.54
CA GLU A 57 11.90 -64.89 20.61
C GLU A 57 11.66 -63.87 21.73
N MET A 58 10.53 -64.04 22.43
CA MET A 58 10.23 -63.47 23.75
C MET A 58 10.04 -61.94 23.90
N TYR A 59 8.99 -61.37 23.27
CA TYR A 59 8.27 -60.21 23.86
C TYR A 59 6.75 -60.43 23.86
N SER A 60 6.14 -60.35 25.05
CA SER A 60 4.72 -60.68 25.26
C SER A 60 3.78 -59.64 24.63
N PRO A 61 2.67 -60.05 23.96
CA PRO A 61 1.70 -59.16 23.35
C PRO A 61 0.96 -58.24 24.36
N PHE A 62 1.09 -58.49 25.67
CA PHE A 62 0.59 -57.60 26.72
C PHE A 62 1.36 -56.27 26.81
N ILE A 63 2.66 -56.26 26.52
CA ILE A 63 3.50 -55.06 26.66
C ILE A 63 3.16 -54.05 25.57
N TRP A 64 3.06 -54.49 24.33
CA TRP A 64 2.66 -53.63 23.19
C TRP A 64 1.25 -53.04 23.35
N LYS A 65 0.28 -53.78 23.89
CA LYS A 65 -1.05 -53.24 24.22
C LYS A 65 -0.98 -52.13 25.27
N ARG A 66 -0.15 -52.28 26.30
CA ARG A 66 0.04 -51.22 27.33
C ARG A 66 0.74 -49.98 26.78
N ILE A 67 1.75 -50.15 25.92
CA ILE A 67 2.44 -49.03 25.25
C ILE A 67 1.47 -48.28 24.32
N ALA A 68 0.70 -49.00 23.49
CA ALA A 68 -0.28 -48.39 22.59
C ALA A 68 -1.39 -47.62 23.33
N LEU A 69 -1.87 -48.16 24.46
CA LEU A 69 -2.81 -47.47 25.36
C LEU A 69 -2.20 -46.23 25.99
N ALA A 70 -0.96 -46.31 26.50
CA ALA A 70 -0.26 -45.17 27.08
C ALA A 70 -0.05 -44.03 26.07
N VAL A 71 0.40 -44.36 24.85
CA VAL A 71 0.57 -43.38 23.76
C VAL A 71 -0.76 -42.74 23.34
N SER A 72 -1.84 -43.54 23.24
CA SER A 72 -3.18 -43.04 22.91
C SER A 72 -3.73 -42.11 24.00
N LEU A 73 -3.48 -42.43 25.28
CA LEU A 73 -3.86 -41.59 26.41
C LEU A 73 -3.09 -40.26 26.40
N LEU A 74 -1.78 -40.31 26.13
CA LEU A 74 -0.91 -39.12 26.05
C LEU A 74 -1.33 -38.19 24.90
N LEU A 75 -1.63 -38.74 23.72
CA LEU A 75 -2.19 -38.00 22.60
C LEU A 75 -3.55 -37.37 22.93
N SER A 76 -4.42 -38.11 23.63
CA SER A 76 -5.73 -37.61 24.07
C SER A 76 -5.60 -36.45 25.06
N ILE A 77 -4.68 -36.55 26.02
CA ILE A 77 -4.37 -35.48 26.98
C ILE A 77 -3.80 -34.25 26.26
N LEU A 78 -2.88 -34.42 25.32
CA LEU A 78 -2.31 -33.32 24.54
C LEU A 78 -3.37 -32.60 23.68
N LEU A 79 -4.29 -33.36 23.06
CA LEU A 79 -5.43 -32.79 22.33
C LEU A 79 -6.39 -32.05 23.27
N PHE A 80 -6.66 -32.58 24.46
CA PHE A 80 -7.53 -31.96 25.45
C PHE A 80 -6.94 -30.68 26.04
N VAL A 81 -5.65 -30.66 26.37
CA VAL A 81 -4.92 -29.45 26.79
C VAL A 81 -4.97 -28.41 25.68
N ARG A 82 -4.67 -28.78 24.43
CA ARG A 82 -4.74 -27.87 23.28
C ARG A 82 -6.15 -27.30 23.07
N TYR A 83 -7.19 -28.12 23.27
CA TYR A 83 -8.59 -27.69 23.21
C TYR A 83 -8.92 -26.67 24.31
N ILE A 84 -8.53 -26.93 25.57
CA ILE A 84 -8.71 -25.98 26.68
C ILE A 84 -7.97 -24.67 26.40
N THR A 85 -6.71 -24.71 25.95
CA THR A 85 -5.96 -23.47 25.66
C THR A 85 -6.62 -22.65 24.55
N ILE A 86 -7.13 -23.30 23.50
CA ILE A 86 -7.88 -22.62 22.43
C ILE A 86 -9.23 -22.07 22.94
N SER A 87 -9.89 -22.77 23.86
CA SER A 87 -11.16 -22.34 24.46
C SER A 87 -10.99 -21.11 25.38
N ASP A 88 -9.96 -21.11 26.24
CA ASP A 88 -9.69 -19.99 27.17
C ASP A 88 -9.23 -18.74 26.40
N ILE A 89 -8.39 -18.90 25.36
CA ILE A 89 -8.04 -17.81 24.43
C ILE A 89 -9.30 -17.25 23.74
N ARG A 90 -10.25 -18.10 23.31
CA ARG A 90 -11.51 -17.66 22.69
C ARG A 90 -12.46 -16.94 23.66
N GLN A 91 -12.39 -17.21 24.97
CA GLN A 91 -13.18 -16.47 25.97
C GLN A 91 -12.53 -15.15 26.37
N ARG A 92 -11.20 -15.09 26.49
CA ARG A 92 -10.48 -13.86 26.91
C ARG A 92 -10.27 -12.83 25.80
N TYR A 93 -10.30 -13.24 24.52
CA TYR A 93 -10.07 -12.34 23.38
C TYR A 93 -11.21 -12.45 22.34
N PRO A 94 -12.31 -11.67 22.47
CA PRO A 94 -13.42 -11.66 21.51
C PRO A 94 -13.02 -11.27 20.08
N ILE A 95 -11.88 -10.57 19.95
CA ILE A 95 -11.35 -9.98 18.72
C ILE A 95 -10.80 -11.06 17.75
N LEU A 96 -10.53 -12.28 18.22
CA LEU A 96 -10.04 -13.41 17.38
C LEU A 96 -11.16 -14.30 16.83
N ARG A 97 -12.42 -13.85 16.84
CA ARG A 97 -13.45 -14.46 15.99
C ARG A 97 -13.07 -14.21 14.52
N ARG A 98 -12.91 -15.28 13.73
CA ARG A 98 -13.22 -15.18 12.29
C ARG A 98 -14.62 -14.55 12.18
N PRO A 99 -14.87 -13.61 11.25
CA PRO A 99 -16.23 -13.16 11.01
C PRO A 99 -17.05 -14.39 10.62
N HIS A 100 -17.88 -14.84 11.55
CA HIS A 100 -18.90 -15.84 11.25
C HIS A 100 -19.87 -15.16 10.29
N GLU A 101 -20.31 -15.88 9.26
CA GLU A 101 -21.22 -15.37 8.25
C GLU A 101 -22.53 -14.92 8.90
N SER A 102 -22.61 -13.65 9.28
CA SER A 102 -23.86 -12.94 9.39
C SER A 102 -24.30 -12.67 7.96
N SER A 103 -25.12 -13.58 7.44
CA SER A 103 -25.74 -13.51 6.12
C SER A 103 -26.71 -12.32 6.02
N VAL A 104 -26.18 -11.11 5.96
CA VAL A 104 -26.83 -10.03 5.21
C VAL A 104 -26.50 -10.31 3.76
N SER A 105 -27.48 -10.84 3.02
CA SER A 105 -27.42 -10.99 1.58
C SER A 105 -27.40 -9.61 0.91
N GLY A 106 -26.24 -8.94 0.95
CA GLY A 106 -25.94 -7.85 0.04
C GLY A 106 -25.98 -8.41 -1.37
N ASN A 107 -26.95 -7.98 -2.16
CA ASN A 107 -27.30 -8.61 -3.45
C ASN A 107 -26.12 -8.64 -4.43
N ILE A 108 -25.42 -9.77 -4.47
CA ILE A 108 -24.55 -10.13 -5.59
C ILE A 108 -25.46 -10.51 -6.75
N SER A 109 -25.74 -9.54 -7.62
CA SER A 109 -26.39 -9.78 -8.91
C SER A 109 -25.71 -8.96 -10.00
N CYS A 110 -24.45 -9.29 -10.27
CA CYS A 110 -23.77 -8.89 -11.51
C CYS A 110 -22.74 -9.91 -12.03
N PHE A 111 -22.77 -11.15 -11.52
CA PHE A 111 -22.21 -12.30 -12.20
C PHE A 111 -23.39 -13.17 -12.66
N LEU A 112 -23.49 -13.39 -13.97
CA LEU A 112 -24.62 -14.00 -14.68
C LEU A 112 -25.88 -13.10 -14.77
N LEU A 113 -25.97 -12.25 -15.80
CA LEU A 113 -27.09 -12.17 -16.77
C LEU A 113 -27.01 -10.93 -17.69
N SER A 114 -26.76 -11.17 -18.98
CA SER A 114 -26.94 -10.24 -20.13
C SER A 114 -26.15 -8.91 -20.16
N ALA A 115 -25.53 -8.63 -21.30
CA ALA A 115 -25.11 -7.27 -21.65
C ALA A 115 -26.34 -6.33 -21.78
N ASN A 116 -26.16 -5.06 -21.41
CA ASN A 116 -27.12 -3.92 -21.46
C ASN A 116 -27.85 -3.48 -20.18
N ARG A 117 -27.30 -3.69 -18.97
CA ARG A 117 -27.64 -2.84 -17.82
C ARG A 117 -26.38 -2.26 -17.18
N LYS A 118 -26.08 -0.98 -17.46
CA LYS A 118 -25.06 -0.22 -16.73
C LYS A 118 -25.44 -0.23 -15.24
N CYS A 119 -24.55 -0.78 -14.42
CA CYS A 119 -24.83 -0.98 -12.99
C CYS A 119 -24.98 0.36 -12.27
N THR A 120 -26.21 0.78 -11.98
CA THR A 120 -26.51 1.79 -10.96
C THR A 120 -26.30 1.18 -9.57
N GLN A 121 -25.05 0.85 -9.25
CA GLN A 121 -24.68 0.38 -7.92
C GLN A 121 -24.70 1.56 -6.95
N ILE A 122 -25.52 1.41 -5.92
CA ILE A 122 -25.48 2.18 -4.69
C ILE A 122 -24.13 1.89 -4.02
N LEU A 123 -23.34 2.92 -3.71
CA LEU A 123 -22.01 2.75 -3.13
C LEU A 123 -22.11 2.05 -1.74
N PRO A 124 -21.59 0.82 -1.57
CA PRO A 124 -21.85 0.02 -0.39
C PRO A 124 -21.40 0.68 0.91
N GLY A 125 -22.33 0.82 1.86
CA GLY A 125 -22.08 1.47 3.15
C GLY A 125 -21.74 2.96 3.07
N VAL A 126 -21.98 3.63 1.94
CA VAL A 126 -21.86 5.10 1.80
C VAL A 126 -23.23 5.76 1.98
N THR A 127 -24.31 5.17 1.49
CA THR A 127 -25.66 5.76 1.56
C THR A 127 -26.31 5.76 2.95
N THR A 128 -25.65 5.19 3.94
CA THR A 128 -26.03 5.28 5.36
C THR A 128 -25.06 6.15 6.16
N TRP A 129 -24.20 6.94 5.49
CA TRP A 129 -23.27 7.85 6.14
C TRP A 129 -23.96 9.17 6.49
N GLU A 130 -23.96 9.52 7.77
CA GLU A 130 -24.39 10.82 8.25
C GLU A 130 -23.17 11.76 8.35
N ARG A 131 -23.24 12.90 7.66
CA ARG A 131 -22.20 13.93 7.72
C ARG A 131 -22.13 14.52 9.13
N PRO A 132 -20.96 14.54 9.80
CA PRO A 132 -20.82 15.15 11.12
C PRO A 132 -21.20 16.63 11.11
N ALA A 133 -22.01 17.09 12.07
CA ALA A 133 -22.65 18.41 12.06
C ALA A 133 -21.69 19.62 12.03
N HIS A 134 -20.41 19.43 12.32
CA HIS A 134 -19.36 20.46 12.24
C HIS A 134 -18.68 20.55 10.87
N VAL A 135 -19.11 19.74 9.90
CA VAL A 135 -18.65 19.72 8.51
C VAL A 135 -19.84 20.13 7.64
N SER A 136 -19.82 21.33 7.06
CA SER A 136 -20.94 21.79 6.23
C SER A 136 -20.95 21.11 4.87
N LYS A 137 -19.77 21.01 4.23
CA LYS A 137 -19.55 20.33 2.96
C LYS A 137 -18.31 19.45 2.98
N VAL A 138 -18.28 18.45 2.11
CA VAL A 138 -17.08 17.71 1.70
C VAL A 138 -16.84 18.01 0.22
N MET A 139 -15.77 18.75 -0.08
CA MET A 139 -15.39 19.12 -1.44
C MET A 139 -14.12 18.38 -1.86
N ALA A 140 -14.06 17.88 -3.09
CA ALA A 140 -12.77 17.45 -3.65
C ALA A 140 -11.99 18.69 -4.14
N LEU A 141 -10.70 18.75 -3.84
CA LEU A 141 -9.80 19.83 -4.26
C LEU A 141 -8.71 19.23 -5.16
N VAL A 142 -8.95 19.24 -6.47
CA VAL A 142 -8.14 18.51 -7.47
C VAL A 142 -7.10 19.44 -8.08
N PHE A 143 -5.82 19.08 -7.98
CA PHE A 143 -4.70 19.89 -8.44
C PHE A 143 -4.44 19.69 -9.95
N PHE A 144 -5.36 20.22 -10.76
CA PHE A 144 -5.48 19.95 -12.20
C PHE A 144 -4.28 20.42 -13.04
N GLY A 145 -3.60 19.49 -13.71
CA GLY A 145 -2.50 19.78 -14.65
C GLY A 145 -2.49 18.96 -15.95
N ARG A 146 -3.06 17.75 -15.98
CA ARG A 146 -2.83 16.68 -16.97
C ARG A 146 -4.14 16.02 -17.45
N ARG A 147 -4.49 16.14 -18.74
CA ARG A 147 -5.72 15.51 -19.29
C ARG A 147 -5.69 13.97 -19.28
N GLN A 148 -4.50 13.40 -19.41
CA GLN A 148 -4.27 11.97 -19.62
C GLN A 148 -4.80 11.11 -18.48
N THR A 149 -4.74 11.62 -17.25
CA THR A 149 -5.16 10.93 -16.03
C THR A 149 -6.45 11.50 -15.45
N VAL A 150 -6.69 12.82 -15.56
CA VAL A 150 -7.95 13.42 -15.10
C VAL A 150 -9.17 12.87 -15.84
N SER A 151 -9.02 12.50 -17.12
CA SER A 151 -10.06 11.79 -17.87
C SER A 151 -10.52 10.48 -17.19
N ILE A 152 -9.63 9.79 -16.48
CA ILE A 152 -9.93 8.59 -15.68
C ILE A 152 -10.57 9.01 -14.35
N LEU A 153 -9.97 10.00 -13.67
CA LEU A 153 -10.41 10.52 -12.36
C LEU A 153 -11.86 11.06 -12.39
N ASP A 154 -12.29 11.69 -13.50
CA ASP A 154 -13.66 12.21 -13.67
C ASP A 154 -14.74 11.16 -13.39
N CYS A 155 -14.53 9.90 -13.80
CA CYS A 155 -15.49 8.83 -13.53
C CYS A 155 -15.64 8.56 -12.03
N TYR A 156 -14.55 8.56 -11.27
CA TYR A 156 -14.59 8.36 -9.83
C TYR A 156 -15.16 9.58 -9.09
N LEU A 157 -14.81 10.80 -9.54
CA LEU A 157 -15.36 12.05 -9.01
C LEU A 157 -16.87 12.10 -9.18
N LYS A 158 -17.39 11.91 -10.41
CA LYS A 158 -18.83 11.82 -10.68
C LYS A 158 -19.51 10.74 -9.85
N ARG A 159 -18.91 9.54 -9.78
CA ARG A 159 -19.45 8.42 -8.97
C ARG A 159 -19.57 8.78 -7.48
N ASN A 160 -18.65 9.59 -6.95
CA ASN A 160 -18.60 9.99 -5.54
C ASN A 160 -19.34 11.30 -5.19
N LEU A 161 -20.02 11.96 -6.14
CA LEU A 161 -20.92 13.07 -5.82
C LEU A 161 -22.13 12.59 -4.99
N VAL A 162 -22.61 13.42 -4.05
CA VAL A 162 -23.80 13.14 -3.21
C VAL A 162 -25.01 12.77 -4.05
N LYS A 163 -25.28 13.52 -5.15
CA LYS A 163 -26.38 13.23 -6.08
C LYS A 163 -26.31 11.85 -6.75
N ASN A 164 -25.13 11.22 -6.72
CA ASN A 164 -24.85 9.92 -7.33
C ASN A 164 -24.69 8.78 -6.29
N GLY A 165 -24.88 9.08 -4.99
CA GLY A 165 -24.76 8.14 -3.87
C GLY A 165 -23.44 8.20 -3.09
N GLY A 166 -22.57 9.16 -3.40
CA GLY A 166 -21.31 9.40 -2.70
C GLY A 166 -21.39 10.46 -1.60
N VAL A 167 -20.25 11.06 -1.24
CA VAL A 167 -20.12 12.01 -0.12
C VAL A 167 -19.73 13.43 -0.54
N LEU A 168 -19.26 13.63 -1.78
CA LEU A 168 -18.77 14.92 -2.28
C LEU A 168 -19.94 15.82 -2.67
N ASP A 169 -20.05 17.02 -2.08
CA ASP A 169 -21.03 18.03 -2.51
C ASP A 169 -20.64 18.63 -3.87
N GLY A 170 -19.35 18.64 -4.19
CA GLY A 170 -18.81 19.12 -5.45
C GLY A 170 -17.29 18.92 -5.56
N VAL A 171 -16.74 19.40 -6.67
CA VAL A 171 -15.31 19.31 -7.02
C VAL A 171 -14.79 20.66 -7.44
N ILE A 172 -13.67 21.07 -6.88
CA ILE A 172 -12.95 22.28 -7.25
C ILE A 172 -11.67 21.86 -7.98
N PHE A 173 -11.55 22.24 -9.24
CA PHE A 173 -10.32 22.07 -10.02
C PHE A 173 -9.42 23.29 -9.85
N VAL A 174 -8.32 23.11 -9.12
CA VAL A 174 -7.27 24.11 -8.96
C VAL A 174 -6.39 24.10 -10.20
N VAL A 175 -6.42 25.16 -11.00
CA VAL A 175 -5.85 25.18 -12.35
C VAL A 175 -4.34 25.37 -12.31
N ARG A 176 -3.59 24.26 -12.35
CA ARG A 176 -2.12 24.21 -12.25
C ARG A 176 -1.39 24.04 -13.59
N THR A 177 -2.05 24.34 -14.71
CA THR A 177 -1.45 24.25 -16.06
C THR A 177 -1.79 25.45 -16.95
N LYS A 178 -0.98 25.65 -17.99
CA LYS A 178 -1.20 26.59 -19.10
C LYS A 178 -1.42 25.89 -20.45
N ASP A 179 -1.39 24.55 -20.47
CA ASP A 179 -1.58 23.76 -21.70
C ASP A 179 -3.01 23.90 -22.21
N ALA A 180 -3.16 24.38 -23.44
CA ALA A 180 -4.46 24.72 -24.01
C ALA A 180 -5.37 23.49 -24.17
N ALA A 181 -4.82 22.31 -24.49
CA ALA A 181 -5.60 21.09 -24.66
C ALA A 181 -6.03 20.48 -23.31
N ASN A 182 -5.22 20.64 -22.26
CA ASN A 182 -5.64 20.31 -20.88
C ASN A 182 -6.75 21.27 -20.42
N LEU A 183 -6.61 22.57 -20.66
CA LEU A 183 -7.67 23.54 -20.34
C LEU A 183 -8.97 23.27 -21.11
N ALA A 184 -8.89 22.87 -22.38
CA ALA A 184 -10.05 22.48 -23.18
C ALA A 184 -10.79 21.25 -22.63
N LEU A 185 -10.09 20.26 -22.05
CA LEU A 185 -10.75 19.18 -21.31
C LEU A 185 -11.41 19.71 -20.03
N LEU A 186 -10.74 20.57 -19.28
CA LEU A 186 -11.31 21.14 -18.05
C LEU A 186 -12.62 21.90 -18.35
N ASP A 187 -12.66 22.68 -19.43
CA ASP A 187 -13.88 23.38 -19.86
C ASP A 187 -15.01 22.39 -20.20
N LYS A 188 -14.73 21.29 -20.92
CA LYS A 188 -15.69 20.21 -21.17
C LYS A 188 -16.18 19.57 -19.85
N MET A 189 -15.29 19.32 -18.90
CA MET A 189 -15.62 18.70 -17.62
C MET A 189 -16.53 19.59 -16.77
N VAL A 190 -16.17 20.86 -16.58
CA VAL A 190 -16.97 21.83 -15.82
C VAL A 190 -18.34 22.05 -16.48
N ALA A 191 -18.41 22.12 -17.81
CA ALA A 191 -19.68 22.21 -18.53
C ALA A 191 -20.55 20.94 -18.39
N SER A 192 -19.95 19.77 -18.13
CA SER A 192 -20.68 18.49 -18.01
C SER A 192 -21.33 18.24 -16.64
N GLU A 193 -20.98 19.02 -15.61
CA GLU A 193 -21.35 18.73 -14.22
C GLU A 193 -21.52 20.03 -13.40
N PRO A 194 -22.75 20.44 -13.05
CA PRO A 194 -23.00 21.65 -12.27
C PRO A 194 -22.35 21.69 -10.88
N ALA A 195 -21.96 20.55 -10.31
CA ALA A 195 -21.22 20.47 -9.06
C ALA A 195 -19.69 20.63 -9.22
N TYR A 196 -19.21 20.95 -10.43
CA TYR A 196 -17.79 21.20 -10.71
C TYR A 196 -17.51 22.70 -10.82
N GLU A 197 -16.48 23.16 -10.11
CA GLU A 197 -16.03 24.54 -10.05
C GLU A 197 -14.56 24.64 -10.47
N ARG A 198 -14.15 25.83 -10.94
CA ARG A 198 -12.75 26.12 -11.30
C ARG A 198 -12.15 27.16 -10.35
N MET A 199 -10.96 26.87 -9.84
CA MET A 199 -10.17 27.82 -9.05
C MET A 199 -8.92 28.21 -9.85
N GLN A 200 -8.90 29.44 -10.35
CA GLN A 200 -7.70 30.01 -10.95
C GLN A 200 -6.71 30.40 -9.85
N VAL A 201 -5.42 30.21 -10.10
CA VAL A 201 -4.36 30.47 -9.12
C VAL A 201 -3.17 31.17 -9.78
N ASP A 202 -2.41 31.94 -9.01
CA ASP A 202 -1.18 32.52 -9.53
C ASP A 202 -0.09 31.46 -9.72
N LEU A 203 0.16 31.11 -10.99
CA LEU A 203 1.23 30.21 -11.42
C LEU A 203 2.62 30.86 -11.39
N LYS A 204 2.75 32.15 -11.04
CA LYS A 204 4.04 32.81 -10.76
C LYS A 204 4.48 32.63 -9.30
N SER A 205 3.53 32.35 -8.39
CA SER A 205 3.85 31.98 -7.01
C SER A 205 4.70 30.71 -6.98
N LYS A 206 5.66 30.65 -6.03
CA LYS A 206 6.57 29.51 -5.92
C LYS A 206 5.84 28.30 -5.35
N GLY A 207 6.03 27.13 -5.96
CA GLY A 207 5.41 25.88 -5.50
C GLY A 207 3.88 25.95 -5.54
N TYR A 208 3.23 25.53 -4.44
CA TYR A 208 1.79 25.39 -4.37
C TYR A 208 1.05 26.45 -3.52
N THR A 209 1.73 27.49 -3.03
CA THR A 209 1.16 28.51 -2.11
C THR A 209 -0.22 29.06 -2.53
N SER A 210 -0.41 29.45 -3.79
CA SER A 210 -1.69 30.01 -4.29
C SER A 210 -2.83 28.98 -4.40
N SER A 211 -2.54 27.69 -4.29
CA SER A 211 -3.51 26.59 -4.45
C SER A 211 -4.52 26.46 -3.30
N TYR A 212 -4.29 27.21 -2.22
CA TYR A 212 -5.08 27.16 -0.99
C TYR A 212 -5.66 28.53 -0.61
N GLU A 213 -5.72 29.48 -1.55
CA GLU A 213 -6.12 30.86 -1.26
C GLU A 213 -7.59 30.96 -0.81
N PHE A 214 -8.52 30.36 -1.57
CA PHE A 214 -9.96 30.45 -1.32
C PHE A 214 -10.50 29.20 -0.60
N ILE A 215 -10.36 29.18 0.73
CA ILE A 215 -10.70 28.04 1.59
C ILE A 215 -11.68 28.47 2.69
N GLN A 216 -12.76 27.72 2.88
CA GLN A 216 -13.82 27.97 3.88
C GLN A 216 -13.64 27.08 5.11
N ASP A 217 -13.73 27.65 6.32
CA ASP A 217 -13.29 27.00 7.57
C ASP A 217 -14.02 25.70 7.94
N ASP A 218 -15.33 25.67 7.67
CA ASP A 218 -16.30 24.62 8.00
C ASP A 218 -16.43 23.54 6.91
N VAL A 219 -15.78 23.74 5.76
CA VAL A 219 -15.72 22.77 4.67
C VAL A 219 -14.57 21.79 4.90
N MET A 220 -14.83 20.49 4.72
CA MET A 220 -13.78 19.49 4.60
C MET A 220 -13.32 19.40 3.14
N TYR A 221 -12.01 19.49 2.93
CA TYR A 221 -11.40 19.35 1.61
C TYR A 221 -10.70 18.00 1.51
N ILE A 222 -11.09 17.24 0.49
CA ILE A 222 -10.36 16.04 0.05
C ILE A 222 -9.41 16.50 -1.07
N LYS A 223 -8.18 16.88 -0.70
CA LYS A 223 -7.16 17.26 -1.68
C LYS A 223 -6.71 16.02 -2.44
N MET A 224 -6.67 16.13 -3.76
CA MET A 224 -6.25 15.06 -4.67
C MET A 224 -5.26 15.62 -5.70
N ASP A 225 -4.21 14.87 -5.99
CA ASP A 225 -3.48 15.06 -7.24
C ASP A 225 -4.31 14.60 -8.44
N ASP A 226 -3.97 15.09 -9.62
CA ASP A 226 -4.74 14.91 -10.85
C ASP A 226 -4.40 13.62 -11.61
N ASP A 227 -3.46 12.82 -11.08
CA ASP A 227 -3.12 11.48 -11.52
C ASP A 227 -3.48 10.36 -10.54
N ILE A 228 -4.54 10.58 -9.78
CA ILE A 228 -5.27 9.50 -9.12
C ILE A 228 -6.04 8.69 -10.18
N VAL A 229 -5.65 7.43 -10.37
CA VAL A 229 -6.16 6.54 -11.44
C VAL A 229 -7.09 5.44 -10.95
N TYR A 230 -7.15 5.23 -9.63
CA TYR A 230 -8.10 4.33 -8.98
C TYR A 230 -8.51 4.88 -7.60
N ILE A 231 -9.80 4.76 -7.29
CA ILE A 231 -10.39 5.06 -5.97
C ILE A 231 -11.40 3.95 -5.66
N GLU A 232 -11.21 3.22 -4.57
CA GLU A 232 -12.20 2.26 -4.06
C GLU A 232 -13.48 2.99 -3.61
N ASP A 233 -14.66 2.41 -3.89
CA ASP A 233 -15.98 3.00 -3.62
C ASP A 233 -16.18 3.53 -2.19
N THR A 234 -15.46 2.97 -1.20
CA THR A 234 -15.54 3.37 0.21
C THR A 234 -14.49 4.38 0.63
N ALA A 235 -13.44 4.64 -0.16
CA ALA A 235 -12.23 5.34 0.27
C ALA A 235 -12.47 6.80 0.68
N ILE A 236 -13.23 7.57 -0.13
CA ILE A 236 -13.52 8.98 0.19
C ILE A 236 -14.34 9.10 1.48
N LYS A 237 -15.36 8.25 1.64
CA LYS A 237 -16.15 8.17 2.88
C LYS A 237 -15.28 7.81 4.08
N ALA A 238 -14.36 6.85 3.91
CA ALA A 238 -13.47 6.39 4.98
C ALA A 238 -12.60 7.54 5.50
N ILE A 239 -11.83 8.21 4.64
CA ILE A 239 -10.98 9.33 5.08
C ILE A 239 -11.78 10.53 5.62
N ALA A 240 -12.95 10.82 5.06
CA ALA A 240 -13.81 11.90 5.56
C ALA A 240 -14.33 11.58 6.97
N SER A 241 -14.78 10.35 7.20
CA SER A 241 -15.23 9.86 8.51
C SER A 241 -14.08 9.84 9.53
N ALA A 242 -12.91 9.33 9.12
CA ALA A 242 -11.73 9.27 9.96
C ALA A 242 -11.25 10.68 10.35
N LYS A 243 -11.17 11.62 9.41
CA LYS A 243 -10.74 13.01 9.68
C LYS A 243 -11.72 13.77 10.59
N ALA A 244 -13.03 13.55 10.43
CA ALA A 244 -14.05 14.20 11.26
C ALA A 244 -14.16 13.59 12.67
N SER A 245 -13.94 12.28 12.81
CA SER A 245 -13.92 11.61 14.13
C SER A 245 -12.60 11.82 14.91
N ARG A 246 -11.54 12.26 14.23
CA ARG A 246 -10.21 12.54 14.79
C ARG A 246 -9.81 14.01 14.67
N PRO A 247 -10.36 14.91 15.50
CA PRO A 247 -9.91 16.31 15.56
C PRO A 247 -8.47 16.44 16.08
N ASP A 248 -7.97 15.46 16.83
CA ASP A 248 -6.59 15.32 17.27
C ASP A 248 -5.60 15.07 16.13
N VAL A 249 -6.06 14.53 14.99
CA VAL A 249 -5.26 14.41 13.76
C VAL A 249 -5.37 15.71 12.95
N TYR A 250 -4.23 16.21 12.47
CA TYR A 250 -4.18 17.42 11.64
C TYR A 250 -4.59 17.13 10.19
N ILE A 251 -3.98 16.11 9.58
CA ILE A 251 -4.18 15.71 8.18
C ILE A 251 -4.35 14.18 8.11
N MET A 252 -5.32 13.71 7.32
CA MET A 252 -5.64 12.29 7.18
C MET A 252 -5.44 11.83 5.72
N SER A 253 -4.47 10.97 5.46
CA SER A 253 -4.25 10.36 4.14
C SER A 253 -5.14 9.14 3.90
N ALA A 254 -5.41 8.82 2.62
CA ALA A 254 -5.97 7.52 2.25
C ALA A 254 -4.87 6.45 2.14
N ASN A 255 -5.28 5.20 1.91
CA ASN A 255 -4.37 4.10 1.60
C ASN A 255 -3.91 4.16 0.12
N VAL A 256 -2.87 4.94 -0.16
CA VAL A 256 -2.42 5.22 -1.53
C VAL A 256 -1.33 4.25 -2.01
N VAL A 257 -1.62 3.47 -3.06
CA VAL A 257 -0.66 2.66 -3.81
C VAL A 257 0.28 3.58 -4.61
N ASN A 258 1.57 3.23 -4.68
CA ASN A 258 2.64 4.11 -5.16
C ASN A 258 2.70 5.44 -4.37
N GLN A 259 2.64 5.32 -3.04
CA GLN A 259 3.01 6.37 -2.09
C GLN A 259 4.24 5.92 -1.31
N ILE A 260 5.22 6.83 -1.14
CA ILE A 260 6.59 6.50 -0.72
C ILE A 260 6.68 5.51 0.45
N LEU A 261 5.97 5.79 1.55
CA LEU A 261 6.00 4.99 2.79
C LEU A 261 5.08 3.76 2.67
N PHE A 262 4.00 3.85 1.90
CA PHE A 262 3.06 2.76 1.70
C PHE A 262 3.55 1.68 0.74
N SER A 263 4.40 2.00 -0.24
CA SER A 263 5.11 1.00 -1.05
C SER A 263 5.82 -0.05 -0.16
N TRP A 264 6.39 0.40 0.96
CA TRP A 264 6.97 -0.49 1.97
C TRP A 264 5.92 -1.31 2.72
N LEU A 265 4.81 -0.70 3.18
CA LEU A 265 3.73 -1.43 3.86
C LEU A 265 3.08 -2.48 2.95
N HIS A 266 2.69 -2.10 1.73
CA HIS A 266 2.04 -2.97 0.76
C HIS A 266 2.91 -4.16 0.34
N ARG A 267 4.24 -3.97 0.27
CA ARG A 267 5.21 -5.07 0.14
C ARG A 267 5.12 -6.04 1.32
N ASN A 268 5.18 -5.53 2.55
CA ASN A 268 5.22 -6.36 3.75
C ASN A 268 3.87 -7.02 4.09
N PHE A 269 2.75 -6.46 3.64
CA PHE A 269 1.41 -7.09 3.73
C PHE A 269 1.14 -8.12 2.61
N GLY A 270 2.09 -8.32 1.69
CA GLY A 270 1.95 -9.28 0.58
C GLY A 270 0.95 -8.86 -0.48
N ALA A 271 0.69 -7.56 -0.62
CA ALA A 271 -0.12 -6.99 -1.68
C ALA A 271 0.68 -6.90 -3.00
N VAL A 272 1.95 -6.49 -2.92
CA VAL A 272 2.84 -6.42 -4.10
C VAL A 272 3.20 -7.83 -4.59
N LYS A 273 3.10 -8.03 -5.90
CA LYS A 273 3.34 -9.28 -6.64
C LYS A 273 4.61 -9.15 -7.50
N PRO A 274 5.25 -10.25 -7.91
CA PRO A 274 6.46 -10.17 -8.73
C PRO A 274 6.11 -9.87 -10.20
N TYR A 275 6.47 -8.67 -10.66
CA TYR A 275 6.33 -8.24 -12.05
C TYR A 275 7.67 -7.67 -12.54
N LEU A 276 7.99 -7.94 -13.81
CA LEU A 276 9.20 -7.49 -14.50
C LEU A 276 8.85 -7.03 -15.93
N PRO A 277 9.61 -6.11 -16.54
CA PRO A 277 9.32 -5.59 -17.87
C PRO A 277 9.42 -6.69 -18.94
N GLU A 278 8.53 -6.66 -19.92
CA GLU A 278 8.58 -7.54 -21.10
C GLU A 278 9.85 -7.26 -21.91
N LEU A 279 10.66 -8.30 -22.16
CA LEU A 279 11.94 -8.18 -22.86
C LEU A 279 11.82 -8.34 -24.38
N THR A 280 10.71 -8.93 -24.85
CA THR A 280 10.51 -9.25 -26.25
C THR A 280 10.01 -8.03 -27.02
N GLU A 281 10.69 -7.66 -28.10
CA GLU A 281 10.18 -6.66 -29.04
C GLU A 281 8.84 -7.14 -29.61
N ARG A 282 7.78 -6.33 -29.45
CA ARG A 282 6.56 -6.52 -30.23
C ARG A 282 6.87 -6.14 -31.68
N PRO A 283 6.46 -6.95 -32.67
CA PRO A 283 6.55 -6.50 -34.06
C PRO A 283 5.66 -5.26 -34.24
N ALA A 284 6.10 -4.33 -35.10
CA ALA A 284 5.51 -2.99 -35.20
C ALA A 284 4.04 -2.98 -35.70
N ASP A 285 3.59 -4.06 -36.33
CA ASP A 285 2.18 -4.29 -36.68
C ASP A 285 1.28 -4.45 -35.44
N ASN A 286 1.80 -5.02 -34.35
CA ASN A 286 1.10 -5.19 -33.07
C ASN A 286 0.97 -3.88 -32.25
N GLU A 287 1.62 -2.78 -32.64
CA GLU A 287 1.33 -1.45 -32.06
C GLU A 287 -0.07 -0.95 -32.46
N SER A 288 -0.62 -1.45 -33.58
CA SER A 288 -1.94 -1.09 -34.08
C SER A 288 -3.11 -1.80 -33.38
N VAL A 289 -2.84 -2.90 -32.64
CA VAL A 289 -3.86 -3.68 -31.95
C VAL A 289 -4.21 -2.99 -30.62
N PRO A 290 -5.42 -2.41 -30.45
CA PRO A 290 -5.76 -1.70 -29.24
C PRO A 290 -5.79 -2.66 -28.05
N LEU A 291 -5.31 -2.20 -26.88
CA LEU A 291 -5.52 -2.95 -25.64
C LEU A 291 -7.04 -3.06 -25.38
N THR A 292 -7.53 -4.29 -25.24
CA THR A 292 -8.96 -4.60 -25.04
C THR A 292 -9.29 -5.09 -23.63
N ASN A 293 -8.28 -5.47 -22.83
CA ASN A 293 -8.48 -6.04 -21.50
C ASN A 293 -7.46 -5.50 -20.49
N TRP A 294 -7.93 -5.01 -19.35
CA TRP A 294 -7.08 -4.48 -18.27
C TRP A 294 -6.48 -5.57 -17.38
N ARG A 295 -7.14 -6.74 -17.32
CA ARG A 295 -6.79 -7.89 -16.49
C ARG A 295 -5.35 -8.35 -16.68
N THR A 296 -4.74 -8.88 -15.63
CA THR A 296 -3.35 -9.38 -15.67
C THR A 296 -3.29 -10.90 -15.85
N SER A 297 -4.39 -11.62 -15.64
CA SER A 297 -4.50 -13.05 -15.95
C SER A 297 -4.17 -13.39 -17.40
N VAL A 298 -4.57 -12.53 -18.35
CA VAL A 298 -4.32 -12.70 -19.80
C VAL A 298 -2.87 -12.41 -20.21
N LEU A 299 -2.02 -11.94 -19.30
CA LEU A 299 -0.60 -11.74 -19.58
C LEU A 299 0.13 -13.10 -19.58
N PRO A 300 1.07 -13.33 -20.52
CA PRO A 300 2.00 -14.45 -20.40
C PRO A 300 2.84 -14.30 -19.13
N SER A 301 3.42 -15.40 -18.68
CA SER A 301 4.40 -15.34 -17.58
C SER A 301 5.66 -14.63 -18.07
N TRP A 302 6.37 -13.93 -17.18
CA TRP A 302 7.64 -13.30 -17.54
C TRP A 302 8.70 -14.35 -17.88
N GLU A 303 9.35 -14.17 -19.02
CA GLU A 303 10.47 -14.99 -19.49
C GLU A 303 11.69 -14.09 -19.70
N GLY A 304 12.84 -14.52 -19.17
CA GLY A 304 14.07 -13.76 -19.18
C GLY A 304 15.16 -14.41 -18.32
N PRO A 305 16.40 -13.92 -18.41
CA PRO A 305 17.55 -14.55 -17.78
C PRO A 305 17.49 -14.48 -16.25
N ALA A 306 18.27 -15.32 -15.58
CA ALA A 306 18.27 -15.42 -14.12
C ALA A 306 18.90 -14.18 -13.45
N ASP A 307 19.86 -13.57 -14.10
CA ASP A 307 20.67 -12.43 -13.68
C ASP A 307 20.15 -11.06 -14.20
N PHE A 308 18.93 -11.03 -14.74
CA PHE A 308 18.31 -9.81 -15.28
C PHE A 308 18.35 -8.63 -14.28
N GLN A 309 18.87 -7.48 -14.73
CA GLN A 309 18.93 -6.24 -13.95
C GLN A 309 17.93 -5.21 -14.50
N GLN A 310 16.86 -4.97 -13.75
CA GLN A 310 15.77 -4.05 -14.14
C GLN A 310 16.17 -2.56 -14.17
N GLU A 311 17.24 -2.15 -13.46
CA GLU A 311 17.68 -0.76 -13.42
C GLU A 311 18.48 -0.34 -14.65
N THR A 312 19.09 -1.29 -15.36
CA THR A 312 19.82 -1.05 -16.61
C THR A 312 18.96 -1.31 -17.86
N TRP A 313 17.72 -1.76 -17.68
CA TRP A 313 16.77 -1.98 -18.77
C TRP A 313 16.18 -0.65 -19.26
N SER A 314 16.20 -0.44 -20.59
CA SER A 314 15.79 0.82 -21.24
C SER A 314 14.46 0.67 -21.97
N THR A 315 13.59 1.68 -21.89
CA THR A 315 12.31 1.75 -22.64
C THR A 315 12.45 2.35 -24.03
N GLU A 316 13.65 2.80 -24.45
CA GLU A 316 13.85 3.52 -25.71
C GLU A 316 13.42 2.73 -26.96
N ARG A 317 13.35 1.39 -26.85
CA ARG A 317 12.92 0.48 -27.92
C ARG A 317 11.47 -0.02 -27.77
N HIS A 318 10.77 0.39 -26.72
CA HIS A 318 9.49 -0.18 -26.31
C HIS A 318 8.50 0.89 -25.81
N PRO A 319 7.88 1.68 -26.71
CA PRO A 319 6.71 2.46 -26.35
C PRO A 319 5.58 1.53 -25.90
N ASN A 320 4.78 1.96 -24.92
CA ASN A 320 3.61 1.24 -24.41
C ASN A 320 3.91 -0.21 -23.93
N HIS A 321 5.08 -0.41 -23.30
CA HIS A 321 5.57 -1.73 -22.89
C HIS A 321 4.74 -2.35 -21.76
N ARG A 322 4.78 -3.68 -21.67
CA ARG A 322 4.15 -4.43 -20.59
C ARG A 322 5.12 -4.73 -19.46
N TRP A 323 4.57 -4.95 -18.27
CA TRP A 323 5.22 -5.75 -17.23
C TRP A 323 4.47 -7.07 -17.08
N LEU A 324 5.21 -8.17 -17.02
CA LEU A 324 4.67 -9.52 -17.00
C LEU A 324 4.81 -10.13 -15.59
N PRO A 325 3.84 -10.93 -15.13
CA PRO A 325 3.90 -11.61 -13.85
C PRO A 325 4.93 -12.75 -13.87
N VAL A 326 5.81 -12.79 -12.86
CA VAL A 326 6.78 -13.88 -12.68
C VAL A 326 6.07 -15.08 -12.03
N ARG A 327 5.58 -16.01 -12.85
CA ARG A 327 4.90 -17.24 -12.38
C ARG A 327 5.86 -18.43 -12.40
N GLY A 328 5.71 -19.37 -11.47
CA GLY A 328 6.38 -20.67 -11.53
C GLY A 328 7.87 -20.73 -11.20
N ARG A 329 8.56 -19.60 -10.96
CA ARG A 329 9.89 -19.63 -10.32
C ARG A 329 9.74 -20.13 -8.88
N ASN A 330 10.38 -21.26 -8.54
CA ASN A 330 10.50 -21.78 -7.17
C ASN A 330 11.47 -20.93 -6.33
N ALA A 331 11.17 -19.63 -6.19
CA ALA A 331 11.91 -18.73 -5.34
C ALA A 331 11.28 -18.69 -3.94
N SER A 332 12.06 -18.97 -2.90
CA SER A 332 11.62 -18.80 -1.50
C SER A 332 11.21 -17.36 -1.17
N TYR A 333 11.66 -16.38 -1.97
CA TYR A 333 11.39 -14.96 -1.83
C TYR A 333 11.11 -14.34 -3.22
N PRO A 334 9.87 -14.45 -3.75
CA PRO A 334 9.57 -14.09 -5.14
C PRO A 334 9.76 -12.60 -5.46
N LEU A 335 9.85 -11.73 -4.45
CA LEU A 335 10.03 -10.29 -4.64
C LEU A 335 11.50 -9.84 -4.64
N ASN A 336 12.47 -10.69 -4.27
CA ASN A 336 13.87 -10.27 -4.11
C ASN A 336 14.51 -9.77 -5.41
N ASP A 337 14.12 -10.34 -6.54
CA ASP A 337 14.65 -10.04 -7.87
C ASP A 337 13.73 -9.07 -8.64
N THR A 338 13.03 -8.17 -7.94
CA THR A 338 12.04 -7.23 -8.50
C THR A 338 12.21 -5.82 -7.92
N PRO A 339 11.67 -4.74 -8.54
CA PRO A 339 11.99 -3.36 -8.13
C PRO A 339 11.64 -3.04 -6.67
N ILE A 340 10.54 -3.58 -6.15
CA ILE A 340 10.06 -3.37 -4.77
C ILE A 340 11.06 -3.91 -3.73
N ALA A 341 12.00 -4.79 -4.09
CA ALA A 341 13.00 -5.36 -3.17
C ALA A 341 13.82 -4.29 -2.43
N LYS A 342 14.11 -3.18 -3.13
CA LYS A 342 14.95 -2.07 -2.67
C LYS A 342 14.16 -0.99 -1.91
N VAL A 343 12.84 -1.14 -1.78
CA VAL A 343 12.00 -0.17 -1.04
C VAL A 343 12.15 -0.37 0.46
N ASP A 344 12.42 0.73 1.14
CA ASP A 344 12.39 0.88 2.59
C ASP A 344 11.39 1.98 3.00
N TYR A 345 11.24 2.20 4.31
CA TYR A 345 10.25 3.12 4.89
C TYR A 345 10.71 4.59 4.97
N THR A 346 11.96 4.94 4.62
CA THR A 346 12.55 6.25 4.98
C THR A 346 13.41 6.95 3.92
N TYR A 347 14.14 6.23 3.07
CA TYR A 347 15.06 6.81 2.07
C TYR A 347 14.37 7.23 0.78
N GLY A 348 13.09 6.87 0.62
CA GLY A 348 12.27 7.27 -0.52
C GLY A 348 12.71 6.68 -1.85
N TYR A 349 13.20 5.45 -1.86
CA TYR A 349 13.63 4.76 -3.07
C TYR A 349 12.52 4.73 -4.15
N SER A 350 11.30 4.36 -3.76
CA SER A 350 10.10 4.33 -4.62
C SER A 350 9.86 5.64 -5.37
N HIS A 351 10.02 6.80 -4.71
CA HIS A 351 9.80 8.14 -5.28
C HIS A 351 10.59 8.41 -6.59
N LYS A 352 11.76 7.78 -6.77
CA LYS A 352 12.66 8.02 -7.91
C LYS A 352 12.70 6.88 -8.93
N HIS A 353 12.06 5.75 -8.66
CA HIS A 353 12.17 4.55 -9.50
C HIS A 353 10.80 4.19 -10.06
N TRP A 354 10.53 4.60 -11.29
CA TRP A 354 9.28 4.34 -11.99
C TRP A 354 9.00 2.83 -12.14
N GLN A 355 10.05 2.00 -12.16
CA GLN A 355 9.96 0.53 -12.12
C GLN A 355 9.18 0.01 -10.90
N VAL A 356 9.33 0.68 -9.75
CA VAL A 356 8.61 0.33 -8.51
C VAL A 356 7.13 0.63 -8.67
N ALA A 357 6.78 1.83 -9.15
CA ALA A 357 5.41 2.22 -9.44
C ALA A 357 4.75 1.26 -10.45
N ALA A 358 5.47 0.89 -11.51
CA ALA A 358 4.98 -0.08 -12.49
C ALA A 358 4.62 -1.42 -11.82
N GLN A 359 5.53 -2.01 -11.04
CA GLN A 359 5.26 -3.23 -10.29
C GLN A 359 4.07 -3.09 -9.32
N GLU A 360 3.97 -1.98 -8.58
CA GLU A 360 2.85 -1.71 -7.66
C GLU A 360 1.50 -1.62 -8.39
N HIS A 361 1.43 -0.94 -9.53
CA HIS A 361 0.21 -0.80 -10.31
C HIS A 361 -0.24 -2.12 -10.95
N TYR A 362 0.67 -2.92 -11.53
CA TYR A 362 0.30 -4.25 -12.02
C TYR A 362 -0.13 -5.19 -10.88
N SER A 363 0.49 -5.07 -9.71
CA SER A 363 0.04 -5.79 -8.51
C SER A 363 -1.37 -5.39 -8.10
N LEU A 364 -1.70 -4.08 -8.16
CA LEU A 364 -3.05 -3.60 -7.86
C LEU A 364 -4.07 -4.12 -8.87
N LEU A 365 -3.76 -4.11 -10.17
CA LEU A 365 -4.64 -4.67 -11.20
C LEU A 365 -4.86 -6.18 -11.00
N GLU A 366 -3.84 -6.95 -10.62
CA GLU A 366 -4.00 -8.37 -10.27
C GLU A 366 -4.89 -8.56 -9.02
N ASN A 367 -4.67 -7.76 -7.98
CA ASN A 367 -5.47 -7.84 -6.75
C ASN A 367 -6.92 -7.37 -6.97
N LEU A 368 -7.17 -6.43 -7.88
CA LEU A 368 -8.51 -6.04 -8.32
C LEU A 368 -9.21 -7.17 -9.08
N GLU A 369 -8.50 -7.84 -9.99
CA GLU A 369 -9.03 -8.99 -10.73
C GLU A 369 -9.39 -10.18 -9.82
N LYS A 370 -8.65 -10.37 -8.73
CA LYS A 370 -8.81 -11.50 -7.79
C LYS A 370 -9.64 -11.20 -6.54
N ASP A 371 -10.20 -10.00 -6.41
CA ASP A 371 -10.86 -9.50 -5.18
C ASP A 371 -9.96 -9.61 -3.92
N GLU A 372 -8.67 -9.34 -4.07
CA GLU A 372 -7.64 -9.40 -3.02
C GLU A 372 -7.28 -8.03 -2.43
N LEU A 373 -8.12 -7.00 -2.58
CA LEU A 373 -7.85 -5.66 -2.02
C LEU A 373 -7.64 -5.65 -0.50
N TRP A 374 -8.15 -6.66 0.22
CA TRP A 374 -7.90 -6.86 1.64
C TRP A 374 -6.40 -6.90 2.00
N ARG A 375 -5.52 -7.28 1.06
CA ARG A 375 -4.05 -7.32 1.24
C ARG A 375 -3.44 -5.94 1.46
N TYR A 376 -4.07 -4.88 0.97
CA TYR A 376 -3.60 -3.51 1.18
C TYR A 376 -4.04 -2.94 2.53
N ARG A 377 -5.09 -3.49 3.15
CA ARG A 377 -5.83 -2.83 4.22
C ARG A 377 -5.11 -2.89 5.57
N PHE A 378 -5.11 -1.75 6.25
CA PHE A 378 -4.71 -1.58 7.65
C PHE A 378 -5.73 -0.67 8.36
N PRO A 379 -5.76 -0.58 9.70
CA PRO A 379 -6.74 0.27 10.38
C PRO A 379 -6.37 1.75 10.26
N THR A 380 -5.37 2.19 11.03
CA THR A 380 -4.83 3.55 11.00
C THR A 380 -3.32 3.48 11.04
N TRP A 381 -2.66 4.39 10.33
CA TRP A 381 -1.21 4.54 10.35
C TRP A 381 -0.84 5.96 10.81
N ASP A 382 -0.06 6.09 11.87
CA ASP A 382 0.45 7.38 12.35
C ASP A 382 1.82 7.65 11.71
N PHE A 383 1.96 8.73 10.95
CA PHE A 383 3.23 9.15 10.35
C PHE A 383 4.14 9.86 11.36
N GLN A 384 3.66 10.11 12.58
CA GLN A 384 4.33 10.86 13.63
C GLN A 384 4.57 12.30 13.14
N LEU A 385 5.84 12.71 13.11
CA LEU A 385 6.30 13.99 12.54
C LEU A 385 7.13 13.75 11.26
N LYS A 386 6.94 12.61 10.57
CA LYS A 386 7.63 12.31 9.31
C LYS A 386 6.84 12.85 8.12
N ARG A 387 7.57 13.37 7.13
CA ARG A 387 7.00 13.76 5.84
C ARG A 387 6.29 12.57 5.21
N MET A 388 5.07 12.79 4.73
CA MET A 388 4.29 11.81 3.97
C MET A 388 3.69 12.47 2.74
N GLY A 389 3.44 11.67 1.70
CA GLY A 389 2.93 12.17 0.44
C GLY A 389 1.47 12.63 0.52
N ILE A 390 1.17 13.87 0.10
CA ILE A 390 -0.20 14.46 0.17
C ILE A 390 -1.04 14.19 -1.09
N GLN A 391 -0.87 13.04 -1.74
CA GLN A 391 -1.52 12.72 -3.02
C GLN A 391 -3.05 12.62 -2.90
N PHE A 392 -3.54 12.17 -1.75
CA PHE A 392 -4.96 11.98 -1.49
C PHE A 392 -5.24 12.12 0.01
N VAL A 393 -5.67 13.30 0.45
CA VAL A 393 -5.73 13.67 1.88
C VAL A 393 -7.00 14.44 2.23
N ALA A 394 -7.56 14.19 3.42
CA ALA A 394 -8.64 14.96 4.02
C ALA A 394 -8.09 15.97 5.04
N MET A 395 -8.52 17.22 4.93
CA MET A 395 -8.24 18.31 5.87
C MET A 395 -9.50 19.15 6.11
N MET A 396 -9.65 19.76 7.29
CA MET A 396 -10.66 20.80 7.49
C MET A 396 -10.14 22.13 6.96
N GLY A 397 -10.99 22.96 6.36
CA GLY A 397 -10.60 24.26 5.82
C GLY A 397 -9.98 25.18 6.88
N LYS A 398 -10.47 25.13 8.12
CA LYS A 398 -9.86 25.85 9.25
C LYS A 398 -8.42 25.42 9.54
N ASP A 399 -8.09 24.15 9.34
CA ASP A 399 -6.75 23.60 9.55
C ASP A 399 -5.80 24.03 8.43
N ILE A 400 -6.31 24.21 7.20
CA ILE A 400 -5.60 24.79 6.05
C ILE A 400 -5.42 26.31 6.23
N ASN A 401 -6.46 27.04 6.66
CA ASN A 401 -6.39 28.48 6.88
C ASN A 401 -5.43 28.85 8.03
N LEU A 402 -5.41 28.05 9.11
CA LEU A 402 -4.43 28.16 10.21
C LEU A 402 -2.97 27.93 9.76
N ALA A 403 -2.77 27.27 8.63
CA ALA A 403 -1.45 27.04 8.03
C ALA A 403 -0.90 28.25 7.26
N LYS A 404 -1.75 29.24 6.93
CA LYS A 404 -1.32 30.38 6.11
C LYS A 404 -0.31 31.29 6.87
N PRO A 405 0.70 31.84 6.18
CA PRO A 405 1.05 31.64 4.77
C PRO A 405 1.72 30.28 4.51
N ILE A 406 1.24 29.54 3.51
CA ILE A 406 1.74 28.21 3.15
C ILE A 406 3.00 28.37 2.27
N PRO A 407 4.15 27.75 2.62
CA PRO A 407 5.38 27.83 1.84
C PRO A 407 5.28 27.01 0.53
N PRO A 408 6.27 27.12 -0.38
CA PRO A 408 6.25 26.42 -1.66
C PRO A 408 6.17 24.88 -1.57
N ASP A 409 6.74 24.31 -0.51
CA ASP A 409 6.70 22.88 -0.17
C ASP A 409 5.56 22.60 0.82
N ASP A 410 4.34 22.63 0.29
CA ASP A 410 3.10 22.42 1.05
C ASP A 410 3.03 21.03 1.69
N GLU A 411 3.57 20.02 1.02
CA GLU A 411 3.69 18.66 1.57
C GLU A 411 4.57 18.62 2.83
N HIS A 412 5.74 19.26 2.88
CA HIS A 412 6.51 19.37 4.13
C HIS A 412 5.73 20.14 5.20
N HIS A 413 5.12 21.25 4.80
CA HIS A 413 4.42 22.13 5.70
C HIS A 413 3.24 21.44 6.41
N PHE A 414 2.36 20.79 5.65
CA PHE A 414 1.17 20.12 6.20
C PHE A 414 1.49 18.82 6.94
N THR A 415 2.62 18.16 6.67
CA THR A 415 2.91 16.83 7.24
C THR A 415 4.02 16.80 8.28
N VAL A 416 4.82 17.88 8.38
CA VAL A 416 5.88 18.01 9.39
C VAL A 416 5.73 19.30 10.20
N GLU A 417 5.75 20.47 9.56
CA GLU A 417 5.81 21.75 10.27
C GLU A 417 4.53 22.01 11.09
N MET A 418 3.36 21.87 10.45
CA MET A 418 2.06 22.07 11.08
C MET A 418 1.75 21.04 12.18
N PRO A 419 1.95 19.72 11.96
CA PRO A 419 1.88 18.73 13.02
C PRO A 419 2.80 19.00 14.22
N THR A 420 4.05 19.40 13.97
CA THR A 420 5.01 19.74 15.03
C THR A 420 4.57 20.97 15.81
N ARG A 421 4.09 22.02 15.12
CA ARG A 421 3.62 23.27 15.73
C ARG A 421 2.34 23.11 16.57
N LEU A 422 1.44 22.20 16.14
CA LEU A 422 0.12 22.02 16.76
C LEU A 422 0.03 20.82 17.72
N GLY A 423 1.02 19.94 17.75
CA GLY A 423 0.95 18.68 18.50
C GLY A 423 -0.12 17.70 17.97
N ARG A 424 -0.51 17.84 16.69
CA ARG A 424 -1.56 17.07 16.02
C ARG A 424 -0.95 16.33 14.84
N HIS A 425 -0.73 15.03 14.95
CA HIS A 425 0.02 14.25 13.94
C HIS A 425 -0.67 14.20 12.57
N ALA A 426 0.12 13.85 11.55
CA ALA A 426 -0.37 13.33 10.29
C ALA A 426 -0.66 11.83 10.42
N ALA A 427 -1.83 11.37 9.97
CA ALA A 427 -2.19 9.95 9.99
C ALA A 427 -2.80 9.52 8.65
N ALA A 428 -3.12 8.23 8.51
CA ALA A 428 -3.85 7.69 7.39
C ALA A 428 -4.93 6.68 7.83
N ASP A 429 -6.04 6.66 7.11
CA ASP A 429 -7.01 5.58 7.14
C ASP A 429 -6.61 4.51 6.12
N GLY A 430 -6.41 3.28 6.58
CA GLY A 430 -5.96 2.19 5.73
C GLY A 430 -7.08 1.37 5.09
N THR A 431 -8.35 1.72 5.30
CA THR A 431 -9.48 0.81 5.04
C THR A 431 -9.97 0.80 3.59
N GLY A 432 -9.80 1.92 2.87
CA GLY A 432 -10.15 2.05 1.44
C GLY A 432 -8.94 2.44 0.59
N VAL A 433 -8.74 1.73 -0.52
CA VAL A 433 -7.55 1.82 -1.40
C VAL A 433 -7.71 2.89 -2.48
N VAL A 434 -6.62 3.61 -2.74
CA VAL A 434 -6.47 4.62 -3.80
C VAL A 434 -5.17 4.33 -4.56
N ALA A 435 -5.04 4.72 -5.84
CA ALA A 435 -3.78 4.64 -6.58
C ALA A 435 -3.39 5.97 -7.21
N HIS A 436 -2.16 6.41 -6.91
CA HIS A 436 -1.51 7.58 -7.50
C HIS A 436 -0.54 7.12 -8.59
N PHE A 437 -0.66 7.63 -9.81
CA PHE A 437 0.03 7.05 -10.97
C PHE A 437 1.54 7.31 -10.99
N SER A 438 1.99 8.53 -10.71
CA SER A 438 3.40 8.88 -10.93
C SER A 438 3.84 10.12 -10.17
N TYR A 439 4.88 9.98 -9.34
CA TYR A 439 5.64 11.13 -8.88
C TYR A 439 6.35 11.83 -10.06
N GLY A 440 6.71 13.11 -9.88
CA GLY A 440 7.49 13.87 -10.86
C GLY A 440 8.73 13.12 -11.37
N PRO A 441 9.60 12.57 -10.49
CA PRO A 441 10.76 11.77 -10.92
C PRO A 441 10.44 10.38 -11.50
N GLN A 442 9.19 9.91 -11.38
CA GLN A 442 8.71 8.70 -12.07
C GLN A 442 8.09 9.00 -13.44
N SER A 443 7.91 10.29 -13.76
CA SER A 443 7.37 10.80 -15.02
C SER A 443 8.51 11.18 -15.97
N GLY A 444 8.52 10.64 -17.18
CA GLY A 444 9.58 10.88 -18.16
C GLY A 444 9.67 9.77 -19.21
N ASN A 445 10.80 9.75 -19.92
CA ASN A 445 11.18 8.66 -20.81
C ASN A 445 12.61 8.20 -20.44
N PRO A 446 12.80 7.03 -19.82
CA PRO A 446 11.78 6.09 -19.33
C PRO A 446 10.94 6.66 -18.17
N GLY A 447 9.74 6.12 -17.97
CA GLY A 447 8.83 6.51 -16.88
C GLY A 447 7.54 5.67 -16.91
N VAL A 448 6.68 5.77 -15.89
CA VAL A 448 5.43 4.95 -15.83
C VAL A 448 4.52 5.23 -17.04
N GLN A 449 4.59 6.45 -17.58
CA GLN A 449 3.89 6.90 -18.79
C GLN A 449 4.24 6.10 -20.06
N SER A 450 5.38 5.39 -20.13
CA SER A 450 5.76 4.55 -21.27
C SER A 450 5.26 3.09 -21.18
N THR A 451 4.45 2.77 -20.16
CA THR A 451 3.78 1.46 -19.97
C THR A 451 2.33 1.47 -20.44
N ASP A 452 1.73 0.29 -20.64
CA ASP A 452 0.29 0.15 -20.94
C ASP A 452 -0.66 0.39 -19.75
N LEU A 453 -0.14 0.80 -18.59
CA LEU A 453 -0.92 0.97 -17.35
C LEU A 453 -2.04 2.01 -17.46
N LEU A 454 -1.83 3.15 -18.13
CA LEU A 454 -2.90 4.14 -18.29
C LEU A 454 -4.06 3.61 -19.13
N ASP A 455 -3.78 2.80 -20.15
CA ASP A 455 -4.84 2.17 -20.95
C ASP A 455 -5.54 1.06 -20.16
N ARG A 456 -4.82 0.30 -19.31
CA ARG A 456 -5.44 -0.62 -18.34
C ARG A 456 -6.38 0.10 -17.38
N TYR A 457 -5.97 1.22 -16.79
CA TYR A 457 -6.84 2.01 -15.91
C TYR A 457 -8.04 2.62 -16.65
N ARG A 458 -7.89 3.08 -17.90
CA ARG A 458 -9.02 3.53 -18.74
C ARG A 458 -10.01 2.41 -19.00
N LEU A 459 -9.53 1.21 -19.33
CA LEU A 459 -10.39 0.04 -19.55
C LEU A 459 -11.10 -0.40 -18.27
N PHE A 460 -10.39 -0.50 -17.14
CA PHE A 460 -10.99 -0.79 -15.84
C PHE A 460 -12.08 0.23 -15.46
N ALA A 461 -11.80 1.53 -15.62
CA ALA A 461 -12.73 2.60 -15.31
C ALA A 461 -13.98 2.54 -16.21
N ARG A 462 -13.83 2.30 -17.52
CA ARG A 462 -14.96 2.12 -18.45
C ARG A 462 -15.82 0.91 -18.11
N GLU A 463 -15.21 -0.20 -17.69
CA GLU A 463 -15.92 -1.44 -17.36
C GLU A 463 -16.68 -1.33 -16.02
N ASN A 464 -16.09 -0.69 -15.00
CA ASN A 464 -16.58 -0.79 -13.61
C ASN A 464 -17.11 0.53 -13.00
N ILE A 465 -16.64 1.69 -13.46
CA ILE A 465 -16.76 2.97 -12.73
C ILE A 465 -17.59 4.00 -13.50
N CYS A 466 -17.28 4.21 -14.78
CA CYS A 466 -17.85 5.24 -15.62
C CYS A 466 -19.33 4.96 -15.96
N ARG A 467 -20.20 5.97 -15.80
CA ARG A 467 -21.61 5.88 -16.25
C ARG A 467 -21.79 6.24 -17.73
N GLY A 468 -20.90 7.06 -18.28
CA GLY A 468 -20.85 7.46 -19.70
C GLY A 468 -19.49 7.16 -20.30
N ASP A 469 -19.26 7.63 -21.52
CA ASP A 469 -17.93 7.58 -22.13
C ASP A 469 -16.97 8.57 -21.45
N LEU A 470 -15.67 8.33 -21.59
CA LEU A 470 -14.65 9.28 -21.11
C LEU A 470 -14.73 10.56 -21.94
N LEU A 471 -14.67 11.72 -21.29
CA LEU A 471 -14.70 13.03 -21.97
C LEU A 471 -13.43 13.35 -22.79
N TRP A 472 -12.40 12.50 -22.66
CA TRP A 472 -11.19 12.49 -23.47
C TRP A 472 -10.54 11.10 -23.48
N THR A 473 -9.94 10.75 -24.61
CA THR A 473 -9.07 9.59 -24.82
C THR A 473 -7.89 9.98 -25.70
N PRO A 474 -6.78 9.22 -25.73
CA PRO A 474 -5.64 9.49 -26.62
C PRO A 474 -6.01 9.55 -28.12
N ARG A 475 -7.13 8.94 -28.54
CA ARG A 475 -7.62 8.98 -29.92
C ARG A 475 -8.20 10.32 -30.34
N ASP A 476 -8.59 11.15 -29.37
CA ASP A 476 -9.17 12.46 -29.66
C ASP A 476 -8.07 13.44 -30.10
N ASP A 477 -6.85 13.26 -29.58
CA ASP A 477 -5.64 14.01 -29.97
C ASP A 477 -5.05 13.53 -31.31
N SER A 478 -5.38 12.31 -31.78
CA SER A 478 -4.92 11.80 -33.09
C SER A 478 -5.87 12.14 -34.24
N ASN A 479 -7.04 12.70 -33.94
CA ASN A 479 -8.07 13.09 -34.92
C ASN A 479 -8.21 14.62 -35.05
N SER A 480 -7.31 15.38 -34.41
CA SER A 480 -7.24 16.85 -34.40
C SER A 480 -6.00 17.36 -35.11
#